data_AF-A0ABD5TY25-F1
#
_entry.id   AF-A0ABD5TY25-F1
#
_cell.length_a   1.000
_cell.length_b   1.000
_cell.length_c   1.000
_cell.angle_alpha   90.00
_cell.angle_beta   90.00
_cell.angle_gamma   90.00
#
_symmetry.space_group_name_H-M   'P 1'
#
loop_
_entity.id
_entity.type
_entity.pdbx_description
1 polymer ?
#
loop_
_entity_poly.entity_id
_entity_poly.type
_entity_poly.pdbx_seq_one_letter_code
_entity_poly.pdbx_strand_id
1 'polypeptide(L)'
;MDIDGVVSTDYVEQDAKTPASKLRGAFDTNEDRVIIITNGGSFEGVVSQKQLLSSHHPPDETAMNVAIDPPQVSRHEDVREVARLMVENELKILPVFDEGDRFVGVVKAMDIVEEVQENLNTLDVEDVYTRDLISVERETTVGQVINHLIENKISRVPVVEDGNAEGMVSIADLVDFTVRQVEKQEGGDAGGFDGHGGEGSTTDFRASSGGYGERAGFEDRLLDLPARDVMTPTVYTTTPDQQLGDAIGEMLEKNCSSLVVVGEGTGEVIGIVTVTDALDALTNTDEERIPVQIFNVKMLDTLSREDVAKRIEQIDAKRTEMNILEAKVVFHEHEERLRGMPLVETTVRLFTDEGRFFGSGEEYGAEASFGTASEIVEENVLEDKGRDMTERNDRPTAKKQEQVESIVDWWLEGEEEEGEA
;
A
#
# COMPACT_ATOMS: atom_id res chain seq x y z
N MET A 1 -16.21 -20.18 1.06
CA MET A 1 -15.69 -20.44 2.41
C MET A 1 -15.77 -19.10 3.10
N ASP A 2 -16.33 -19.01 4.31
CA ASP A 2 -16.45 -17.72 4.99
C ASP A 2 -15.22 -17.44 5.87
N ILE A 3 -15.05 -16.18 6.28
CA ILE A 3 -13.87 -15.73 7.04
C ILE A 3 -13.96 -15.92 8.56
N ASP A 4 -15.02 -16.51 9.12
CA ASP A 4 -15.23 -16.58 10.58
C ASP A 4 -14.06 -17.28 11.30
N GLY A 5 -13.42 -18.27 10.66
CA GLY A 5 -12.26 -18.99 11.18
C GLY A 5 -10.96 -18.18 11.24
N VAL A 6 -10.86 -17.09 10.48
CA VAL A 6 -9.64 -16.27 10.34
C VAL A 6 -9.78 -14.86 10.92
N VAL A 7 -10.90 -14.57 11.59
CA VAL A 7 -11.09 -13.27 12.26
C VAL A 7 -10.17 -13.18 13.47
N SER A 8 -9.29 -12.18 13.48
CA SER A 8 -8.30 -11.95 14.53
C SER A 8 -8.58 -10.68 15.33
N THR A 9 -8.28 -10.72 16.63
CA THR A 9 -8.22 -9.53 17.49
C THR A 9 -6.78 -9.05 17.71
N ASP A 10 -5.81 -9.66 17.03
CA ASP A 10 -4.41 -9.29 17.09
C ASP A 10 -4.11 -8.28 15.97
N TYR A 11 -4.22 -6.99 16.31
CA TYR A 11 -3.95 -5.89 15.41
C TYR A 11 -3.42 -4.69 16.20
N VAL A 12 -2.64 -3.85 15.54
CA VAL A 12 -2.17 -2.59 16.12
C VAL A 12 -3.27 -1.55 16.04
N GLU A 13 -3.65 -1.01 17.20
CA GLU A 13 -4.71 -0.01 17.36
C GLU A 13 -4.14 1.33 17.87
N GLN A 14 -4.66 2.45 17.36
CA GLN A 14 -4.34 3.79 17.84
C GLN A 14 -5.62 4.64 17.99
N ASP A 15 -5.62 5.56 18.96
CA ASP A 15 -6.73 6.50 19.14
C ASP A 15 -6.82 7.48 17.97
N ALA A 16 -8.03 7.89 17.60
CA ALA A 16 -8.34 8.82 16.53
C ALA A 16 -7.62 10.17 16.68
N LYS A 17 -7.25 10.56 17.90
CA LYS A 17 -6.52 11.80 18.20
C LYS A 17 -5.01 11.61 18.24
N THR A 18 -4.49 10.39 18.07
CA THR A 18 -3.05 10.12 18.00
C THR A 18 -2.44 10.96 16.86
N PRO A 19 -1.39 11.75 17.11
CA PRO A 19 -0.71 12.50 16.05
C PRO A 19 -0.06 11.58 15.01
N ALA A 20 0.03 12.04 13.77
CA ALA A 20 0.66 11.32 12.68
C ALA A 20 2.13 10.98 12.98
N SER A 21 2.85 11.82 13.73
CA SER A 21 4.21 11.54 14.25
C SER A 21 4.27 10.24 15.03
N LYS A 22 3.30 10.01 15.92
CA LYS A 22 3.23 8.83 16.77
C LYS A 22 2.74 7.58 16.04
N LEU A 23 1.97 7.74 14.97
CA LEU A 23 1.65 6.61 14.08
C LEU A 23 2.91 6.05 13.41
N ARG A 24 3.96 6.87 13.22
CA ARG A 24 5.23 6.43 12.60
C ARG A 24 5.88 5.31 13.39
N GLY A 25 6.15 5.53 14.68
CA GLY A 25 6.77 4.53 15.55
C GLY A 25 5.95 3.25 15.72
N ALA A 26 4.63 3.33 15.56
CA ALA A 26 3.77 2.15 15.58
C ALA A 26 3.97 1.23 14.35
N PHE A 27 4.54 1.72 13.25
CA PHE A 27 4.87 0.88 12.09
C PHE A 27 6.19 0.13 12.22
N ASP A 28 7.10 0.57 13.09
CA ASP A 28 8.43 -0.04 13.25
C ASP A 28 8.35 -1.49 13.78
N THR A 29 7.28 -1.78 14.51
CA THR A 29 7.01 -3.10 15.10
C THR A 29 5.83 -3.84 14.45
N ASN A 30 5.19 -3.24 13.45
CA ASN A 30 3.96 -3.75 12.83
C ASN A 30 4.22 -4.34 11.44
N GLU A 31 4.29 -5.67 11.37
CA GLU A 31 4.56 -6.43 10.13
C GLU A 31 3.46 -6.26 9.07
N ASP A 32 2.22 -6.03 9.50
CA ASP A 32 1.06 -5.90 8.61
C ASP A 32 0.97 -4.54 7.91
N ARG A 33 1.72 -3.55 8.41
CA ARG A 33 1.83 -2.19 7.84
C ARG A 33 0.48 -1.48 7.68
N VAL A 34 -0.49 -1.85 8.49
CA VAL A 34 -1.79 -1.18 8.65
C VAL A 34 -2.09 -1.02 10.14
N ILE A 35 -2.57 0.15 10.54
CA ILE A 35 -3.01 0.47 11.90
C ILE A 35 -4.52 0.72 11.89
N ILE A 36 -5.22 0.11 12.84
CA ILE A 36 -6.65 0.35 13.07
C ILE A 36 -6.81 1.62 13.92
N ILE A 37 -7.66 2.54 13.47
CA ILE A 37 -7.95 3.77 14.18
C ILE A 37 -9.29 3.65 14.89
N THR A 38 -9.31 3.92 16.19
CA THR A 38 -10.51 3.86 17.02
C THR A 38 -10.72 5.13 17.82
N ASN A 39 -11.95 5.40 18.24
CA ASN A 39 -12.29 6.50 19.15
C ASN A 39 -13.18 5.95 20.26
N GLY A 40 -12.63 5.84 21.47
CA GLY A 40 -13.36 5.26 22.59
C GLY A 40 -13.86 3.83 22.33
N GLY A 41 -13.11 3.05 21.55
CA GLY A 41 -13.43 1.66 21.17
C GLY A 41 -14.37 1.53 19.96
N SER A 42 -14.77 2.63 19.32
CA SER A 42 -15.50 2.60 18.04
C SER A 42 -14.50 2.67 16.89
N PHE A 43 -14.66 1.85 15.86
CA PHE A 43 -13.82 1.90 14.67
C PHE A 43 -14.07 3.18 13.86
N GLU A 44 -13.00 3.85 13.43
CA GLU A 44 -13.07 5.12 12.68
C GLU A 44 -12.37 5.03 11.31
N GLY A 45 -11.46 4.07 11.11
CA GLY A 45 -10.77 3.89 9.84
C GLY A 45 -9.46 3.11 9.97
N VAL A 46 -8.66 3.13 8.89
CA VAL A 46 -7.32 2.53 8.88
C VAL A 46 -6.29 3.49 8.33
N VAL A 47 -5.05 3.36 8.78
CA VAL A 47 -3.89 4.05 8.23
C VAL A 47 -2.90 3.00 7.73
N SER A 48 -2.49 3.07 6.46
CA SER A 48 -1.43 2.22 5.94
C SER A 48 -0.09 2.94 5.93
N GLN A 49 1.01 2.20 6.02
CA GLN A 49 2.36 2.78 5.92
C GLN A 49 2.53 3.50 4.57
N LYS A 50 2.06 2.90 3.46
CA LYS A 50 2.12 3.51 2.13
C LYS A 50 1.44 4.88 2.09
N GLN A 51 0.30 5.03 2.77
CA GLN A 51 -0.43 6.28 2.79
C GLN A 51 0.38 7.40 3.45
N LEU A 52 1.03 7.10 4.57
CA LEU A 52 1.93 8.03 5.24
C LEU A 52 3.15 8.40 4.39
N LEU A 53 3.67 7.47 3.58
CA LEU A 53 4.80 7.73 2.67
C LEU A 53 4.39 8.50 1.40
N SER A 54 3.15 8.32 0.95
CA SER A 54 2.65 8.90 -0.31
C SER A 54 2.12 10.33 -0.18
N SER A 55 1.82 10.78 1.05
CA SER A 55 1.10 12.02 1.32
C SER A 55 1.86 12.89 2.32
N HIS A 56 1.98 14.18 2.02
CA HIS A 56 2.57 15.16 2.95
C HIS A 56 1.56 15.47 4.06
N HIS A 57 1.57 14.66 5.11
CA HIS A 57 0.79 14.89 6.33
C HIS A 57 1.64 15.66 7.35
N PRO A 58 1.17 16.81 7.86
CA PRO A 58 1.81 17.48 8.98
C PRO A 58 1.98 16.51 10.17
N PRO A 59 3.12 16.53 10.89
CA PRO A 59 3.37 15.62 12.01
C PRO A 59 2.29 15.67 13.10
N ASP A 60 1.67 16.83 13.30
CA ASP A 60 0.62 17.11 14.27
C ASP A 60 -0.80 16.76 13.78
N GLU A 61 -0.96 16.35 12.52
CA GLU A 61 -2.24 15.93 11.98
C GLU A 61 -2.73 14.67 12.72
N THR A 62 -4.00 14.65 13.12
CA THR A 62 -4.55 13.52 13.88
C THR A 62 -4.77 12.29 13.01
N ALA A 63 -4.62 11.11 13.59
CA ALA A 63 -4.85 9.81 12.96
C ALA A 63 -6.18 9.74 12.20
N MET A 64 -7.25 10.31 12.75
CA MET A 64 -8.57 10.35 12.09
C MET A 64 -8.58 11.09 10.76
N ASN A 65 -7.75 12.13 10.60
CA ASN A 65 -7.66 12.91 9.36
C ASN A 65 -6.77 12.24 8.32
N VAL A 66 -5.80 11.45 8.80
CA VAL A 66 -4.96 10.61 7.95
C VAL A 66 -5.71 9.33 7.54
N ALA A 67 -6.58 8.79 8.39
CA ALA A 67 -7.26 7.53 8.17
C ALA A 67 -8.15 7.54 6.92
N ILE A 68 -8.12 6.43 6.19
CA ILE A 68 -9.10 6.12 5.14
C ILE A 68 -10.23 5.27 5.70
N ASP A 69 -11.35 5.30 5.00
CA ASP A 69 -12.50 4.43 5.23
C ASP A 69 -12.34 3.15 4.37
N PRO A 70 -11.84 2.03 4.94
CA PRO A 70 -11.65 0.81 4.17
C PRO A 70 -12.99 0.10 3.90
N PRO A 71 -13.02 -0.85 2.97
CA PRO A 71 -14.12 -1.81 2.88
C PRO A 71 -14.31 -2.53 4.23
N GLN A 72 -15.55 -2.63 4.67
CA GLN A 72 -15.94 -3.39 5.86
C GLN A 72 -16.45 -4.75 5.44
N VAL A 73 -16.10 -5.80 6.17
CA VAL A 73 -16.50 -7.18 5.86
C VAL A 73 -17.26 -7.81 7.02
N SER A 74 -18.23 -8.66 6.71
CA SER A 74 -18.93 -9.47 7.71
C SER A 74 -18.09 -10.69 8.12
N ARG A 75 -18.27 -11.20 9.34
CA ARG A 75 -17.69 -12.50 9.75
C ARG A 75 -18.06 -13.66 8.81
N HIS A 76 -19.18 -13.54 8.10
CA HIS A 76 -19.66 -14.55 7.16
C HIS A 76 -19.36 -14.21 5.69
N GLU A 77 -18.50 -13.22 5.44
CA GLU A 77 -18.10 -12.83 4.08
C GLU A 77 -17.29 -13.94 3.41
N ASP A 78 -17.49 -14.15 2.10
CA ASP A 78 -16.72 -15.18 1.37
C ASP A 78 -15.25 -14.76 1.24
N VAL A 79 -14.34 -15.70 1.50
CA VAL A 79 -12.89 -15.49 1.43
C VAL A 79 -12.46 -14.85 0.10
N ARG A 80 -13.11 -15.20 -1.02
CA ARG A 80 -12.78 -14.62 -2.34
C ARG A 80 -13.19 -13.16 -2.45
N GLU A 81 -14.33 -12.81 -1.86
CA GLU A 81 -14.77 -11.41 -1.77
C GLU A 81 -13.77 -10.59 -0.95
N VAL A 82 -13.35 -11.13 0.20
CA VAL A 82 -12.36 -10.48 1.06
C VAL A 82 -11.02 -10.31 0.35
N ALA A 83 -10.54 -11.36 -0.34
CA ALA A 83 -9.33 -11.28 -1.16
C ALA A 83 -9.44 -10.20 -2.25
N ARG A 84 -10.59 -10.12 -2.93
CA ARG A 84 -10.84 -9.09 -3.95
C ARG A 84 -10.79 -7.69 -3.34
N LEU A 85 -11.48 -7.47 -2.23
CA LEU A 85 -11.48 -6.18 -1.53
C LEU A 85 -10.07 -5.79 -1.07
N MET A 86 -9.25 -6.75 -0.61
CA MET A 86 -7.85 -6.50 -0.24
C MET A 86 -7.00 -6.08 -1.45
N VAL A 87 -7.11 -6.79 -2.58
CA VAL A 87 -6.35 -6.49 -3.80
C VAL A 87 -6.77 -5.16 -4.40
N GLU A 88 -8.07 -4.94 -4.60
CA GLU A 88 -8.61 -3.71 -5.22
C GLU A 88 -8.29 -2.45 -4.42
N ASN A 89 -8.25 -2.55 -3.09
CA ASN A 89 -7.99 -1.41 -2.21
C ASN A 89 -6.51 -1.33 -1.78
N GLU A 90 -5.65 -2.23 -2.27
CA GLU A 90 -4.24 -2.35 -1.90
C GLU A 90 -4.03 -2.43 -0.36
N LEU A 91 -4.96 -3.08 0.34
CA LEU A 91 -4.97 -3.23 1.79
C LEU A 91 -4.73 -4.68 2.19
N LYS A 92 -3.80 -4.89 3.13
CA LYS A 92 -3.50 -6.22 3.68
C LYS A 92 -4.37 -6.58 4.89
N ILE A 93 -5.12 -5.63 5.41
CA ILE A 93 -6.01 -5.80 6.56
C ILE A 93 -7.35 -5.15 6.23
N LEU A 94 -8.44 -5.86 6.49
CA LEU A 94 -9.80 -5.32 6.44
C LEU A 94 -10.49 -5.46 7.81
N PRO A 95 -11.25 -4.44 8.26
CA PRO A 95 -12.00 -4.52 9.50
C PRO A 95 -13.24 -5.41 9.34
N VAL A 96 -13.48 -6.23 10.36
CA VAL A 96 -14.60 -7.17 10.43
C VAL A 96 -15.67 -6.63 11.37
N PHE A 97 -16.92 -6.70 10.94
CA PHE A 97 -18.10 -6.27 11.68
C PHE A 97 -19.07 -7.43 11.89
N ASP A 98 -19.83 -7.38 12.99
CA ASP A 98 -20.96 -8.30 13.23
C ASP A 98 -22.26 -7.78 12.63
N GLU A 99 -23.33 -8.59 12.68
CA GLU A 99 -24.67 -8.22 12.19
C GLU A 99 -25.28 -6.96 12.86
N GLY A 100 -24.69 -6.48 13.96
CA GLY A 100 -25.10 -5.28 14.66
C GLY A 100 -24.25 -4.05 14.34
N ASP A 101 -23.49 -4.08 13.25
CA ASP A 101 -22.52 -3.05 12.82
C ASP A 101 -21.46 -2.73 13.88
N ARG A 102 -21.13 -3.71 14.73
CA ARG A 102 -20.06 -3.54 15.72
C ARG A 102 -18.77 -4.08 15.15
N PHE A 103 -17.71 -3.29 15.27
CA PHE A 103 -16.36 -3.74 14.99
C PHE A 103 -15.97 -4.86 15.96
N VAL A 104 -15.52 -5.99 15.42
CA VAL A 104 -15.25 -7.21 16.20
C VAL A 104 -13.84 -7.77 16.02
N GLY A 105 -13.07 -7.22 15.09
CA GLY A 105 -11.71 -7.65 14.80
C GLY A 105 -11.31 -7.30 13.37
N VAL A 106 -10.24 -7.92 12.89
CA VAL A 106 -9.75 -7.74 11.53
C VAL A 106 -9.53 -9.08 10.86
N VAL A 107 -9.39 -9.06 9.55
CA VAL A 107 -8.89 -10.18 8.75
C VAL A 107 -7.65 -9.73 7.99
N LYS A 108 -6.58 -10.54 8.04
CA LYS A 108 -5.30 -10.24 7.40
C LYS A 108 -5.11 -11.08 6.14
N ALA A 109 -4.36 -10.54 5.19
CA ALA A 109 -3.99 -11.21 3.95
C ALA A 109 -3.30 -12.56 4.20
N MET A 110 -2.39 -12.62 5.18
CA MET A 110 -1.67 -13.84 5.55
C MET A 110 -2.61 -14.92 6.09
N ASP A 111 -3.52 -14.55 7.00
CA ASP A 111 -4.50 -15.48 7.58
C ASP A 111 -5.42 -16.07 6.49
N ILE A 112 -5.79 -15.25 5.49
CA ILE A 112 -6.59 -15.70 4.34
C ILE A 112 -5.83 -16.74 3.51
N VAL A 113 -4.59 -16.44 3.10
CA VAL A 113 -3.82 -17.37 2.25
C VAL A 113 -3.40 -18.64 3.00
N GLU A 114 -3.21 -18.56 4.31
CA GLU A 114 -2.96 -19.73 5.17
C GLU A 114 -4.18 -20.65 5.23
N GLU A 115 -5.38 -20.11 5.43
CA GLU A 115 -6.62 -20.91 5.51
C GLU A 115 -6.94 -21.64 4.20
N VAL A 116 -6.62 -21.03 3.05
CA VAL A 116 -6.88 -21.62 1.72
C VAL A 116 -5.64 -22.24 1.07
N GLN A 117 -4.55 -22.42 1.81
CA GLN A 117 -3.27 -22.93 1.29
C GLN A 117 -3.45 -24.23 0.49
N GLU A 118 -4.22 -25.18 1.03
CA GLU A 118 -4.50 -26.47 0.38
C GLU A 118 -5.29 -26.33 -0.93
N ASN A 119 -6.12 -25.29 -1.06
CA ASN A 119 -6.85 -25.01 -2.30
C ASN A 119 -5.94 -24.43 -3.39
N LEU A 120 -4.88 -23.72 -3.00
CA LEU A 120 -3.90 -23.12 -3.90
C LEU A 120 -2.94 -24.16 -4.51
N ASN A 121 -2.86 -25.38 -3.98
CA ASN A 121 -2.05 -26.48 -4.55
C ASN A 121 -2.53 -26.96 -5.94
N THR A 122 -3.62 -26.40 -6.45
CA THR A 122 -4.10 -26.64 -7.82
C THR A 122 -3.43 -25.76 -8.87
N LEU A 123 -2.73 -24.71 -8.43
CA LEU A 123 -1.97 -23.78 -9.26
C LEU A 123 -0.48 -23.97 -9.02
N ASP A 124 0.31 -23.74 -10.05
CA ASP A 124 1.76 -23.65 -9.93
C ASP A 124 2.18 -22.18 -9.80
N VAL A 125 3.37 -21.91 -9.27
CA VAL A 125 3.92 -20.55 -9.20
C VAL A 125 3.94 -19.90 -10.58
N GLU A 126 4.18 -20.68 -11.65
CA GLU A 126 4.19 -20.24 -13.05
C GLU A 126 2.90 -19.54 -13.50
N ASP A 127 1.77 -19.88 -12.87
CA ASP A 127 0.45 -19.36 -13.23
C ASP A 127 0.24 -17.92 -12.72
N VAL A 128 0.92 -17.53 -11.63
CA VAL A 128 0.60 -16.30 -10.88
C VAL A 128 1.77 -15.33 -10.73
N TYR A 129 3.02 -15.79 -10.85
CA TYR A 129 4.16 -14.93 -10.55
C TYR A 129 4.31 -13.76 -11.54
N THR A 130 4.82 -12.64 -11.02
CA THR A 130 5.14 -11.46 -11.83
C THR A 130 6.44 -11.69 -12.61
N ARG A 131 6.34 -11.72 -13.94
CA ARG A 131 7.47 -11.93 -14.88
C ARG A 131 8.29 -10.67 -15.13
N ASP A 132 7.64 -9.51 -15.22
CA ASP A 132 8.31 -8.22 -15.44
C ASP A 132 8.92 -7.72 -14.13
N LEU A 133 10.05 -8.32 -13.76
CA LEU A 133 10.71 -8.03 -12.51
C LEU A 133 11.43 -6.67 -12.55
N ILE A 134 11.02 -5.79 -11.66
CA ILE A 134 11.78 -4.57 -11.35
C ILE A 134 12.84 -4.95 -10.30
N SER A 135 14.11 -4.90 -10.69
CA SER A 135 15.25 -5.17 -9.83
C SER A 135 16.24 -4.00 -9.83
N VAL A 136 17.13 -3.98 -8.85
CA VAL A 136 18.22 -2.99 -8.72
C VAL A 136 19.57 -3.70 -8.64
N GLU A 137 20.65 -3.00 -8.98
CA GLU A 137 22.02 -3.49 -8.77
C GLU A 137 22.53 -3.12 -7.36
N ARG A 138 23.55 -3.83 -6.87
CA ARG A 138 24.12 -3.61 -5.53
C ARG A 138 24.67 -2.21 -5.27
N GLU A 139 25.09 -1.49 -6.32
CA GLU A 139 25.58 -0.11 -6.25
C GLU A 139 24.48 0.95 -6.49
N THR A 140 23.24 0.53 -6.78
CA THR A 140 22.10 1.45 -6.93
C THR A 140 21.91 2.21 -5.62
N THR A 141 21.75 3.53 -5.68
CA THR A 141 21.67 4.32 -4.45
C THR A 141 20.33 4.15 -3.76
N VAL A 142 20.28 4.34 -2.44
CA VAL A 142 19.03 4.27 -1.65
C VAL A 142 17.98 5.22 -2.22
N GLY A 143 18.35 6.44 -2.62
CA GLY A 143 17.41 7.37 -3.24
C GLY A 143 16.80 6.84 -4.54
N GLN A 144 17.60 6.15 -5.36
CA GLN A 144 17.09 5.48 -6.57
C GLN A 144 16.18 4.29 -6.21
N VAL A 145 16.54 3.51 -5.20
CA VAL A 145 15.70 2.40 -4.70
C VAL A 145 14.34 2.91 -4.23
N ILE A 146 14.31 3.96 -3.41
CA ILE A 146 13.06 4.60 -2.95
C ILE A 146 12.22 5.05 -4.15
N ASN A 147 12.84 5.67 -5.14
CA ASN A 147 12.16 6.09 -6.36
C ASN A 147 11.54 4.89 -7.11
N HIS A 148 12.24 3.77 -7.23
CA HIS A 148 11.69 2.54 -7.82
C HIS A 148 10.49 2.01 -7.04
N LEU A 149 10.55 2.01 -5.70
CA LEU A 149 9.43 1.58 -4.84
C LEU A 149 8.18 2.45 -5.07
N ILE A 150 8.34 3.77 -5.13
CA ILE A 150 7.24 4.73 -5.31
C ILE A 150 6.65 4.66 -6.72
N GLU A 151 7.49 4.78 -7.75
CA GLU A 151 7.04 4.86 -9.14
C GLU A 151 6.31 3.60 -9.59
N ASN A 152 6.79 2.45 -9.14
CA ASN A 152 6.22 1.17 -9.50
C ASN A 152 5.19 0.68 -8.48
N LYS A 153 4.90 1.47 -7.44
CA LYS A 153 3.93 1.15 -6.38
C LYS A 153 4.22 -0.18 -5.66
N ILE A 154 5.48 -0.58 -5.60
CA ILE A 154 5.93 -1.85 -4.99
C ILE A 154 6.54 -1.60 -3.61
N SER A 155 6.44 -2.60 -2.73
CA SER A 155 6.92 -2.49 -1.34
C SER A 155 8.35 -3.00 -1.12
N ARG A 156 8.93 -3.63 -2.15
CA ARG A 156 10.28 -4.22 -2.16
C ARG A 156 10.82 -4.37 -3.56
N VAL A 157 12.14 -4.45 -3.69
CA VAL A 157 12.87 -4.74 -4.93
C VAL A 157 14.00 -5.74 -4.68
N PRO A 158 14.17 -6.76 -5.54
CA PRO A 158 15.36 -7.62 -5.52
C PRO A 158 16.59 -6.88 -6.00
N VAL A 159 17.68 -7.15 -5.29
CA VAL A 159 19.03 -6.81 -5.71
C VAL A 159 19.55 -7.96 -6.53
N VAL A 160 19.82 -7.72 -7.81
CA VAL A 160 20.24 -8.75 -8.77
C VAL A 160 21.59 -8.38 -9.36
N GLU A 161 22.53 -9.33 -9.39
CA GLU A 161 23.84 -9.19 -10.04
C GLU A 161 24.14 -10.42 -10.89
N ASP A 162 24.57 -10.20 -12.14
CA ASP A 162 24.84 -11.27 -13.11
C ASP A 162 23.70 -12.31 -13.25
N GLY A 163 22.45 -11.85 -13.11
CA GLY A 163 21.25 -12.69 -13.17
C GLY A 163 20.87 -13.41 -11.88
N ASN A 164 21.65 -13.28 -10.81
CA ASN A 164 21.42 -13.96 -9.52
C ASN A 164 20.85 -12.98 -8.48
N ALA A 165 19.96 -13.47 -7.62
CA ALA A 165 19.45 -12.68 -6.50
C ALA A 165 20.49 -12.62 -5.37
N GLU A 166 21.01 -11.42 -5.12
CA GLU A 166 22.02 -11.14 -4.08
C GLU A 166 21.41 -10.60 -2.78
N GLY A 167 20.21 -10.03 -2.85
CA GLY A 167 19.52 -9.46 -1.70
C GLY A 167 18.12 -8.94 -2.00
N MET A 168 17.47 -8.42 -0.97
CA MET A 168 16.18 -7.74 -1.04
C MET A 168 16.27 -6.39 -0.33
N VAL A 169 15.72 -5.34 -0.93
CA VAL A 169 15.46 -4.07 -0.23
C VAL A 169 13.97 -3.83 -0.18
N SER A 170 13.40 -3.77 1.01
CA SER A 170 12.01 -3.40 1.27
C SER A 170 11.93 -2.06 1.99
N ILE A 171 10.73 -1.47 1.99
CA ILE A 171 10.44 -0.26 2.79
C ILE A 171 10.83 -0.47 4.27
N ALA A 172 10.65 -1.67 4.83
CA ALA A 172 11.02 -1.95 6.21
C ALA A 172 12.54 -1.95 6.43
N ASP A 173 13.32 -2.49 5.48
CA ASP A 173 14.79 -2.45 5.56
C ASP A 173 15.30 -1.00 5.54
N LEU A 174 14.69 -0.14 4.72
CA LEU A 174 15.03 1.28 4.65
C LEU A 174 14.71 2.04 5.94
N VAL A 175 13.56 1.77 6.55
CA VAL A 175 13.18 2.36 7.84
C VAL A 175 14.11 1.89 8.97
N ASP A 176 14.31 0.57 9.11
CA ASP A 176 15.20 -0.01 10.14
C ASP A 176 16.66 0.46 9.99
N PHE A 177 17.16 0.58 8.75
CA PHE A 177 18.49 1.13 8.51
C PHE A 177 18.61 2.59 8.95
N THR A 178 17.59 3.39 8.67
CA THR A 178 17.56 4.82 9.03
C THR A 178 17.65 4.99 10.55
N VAL A 179 16.82 4.26 11.30
CA VAL A 179 16.79 4.24 12.77
C VAL A 179 18.16 3.84 13.37
N ARG A 180 18.75 2.72 12.91
CA ARG A 180 20.03 2.21 13.43
C ARG A 180 21.22 3.18 13.26
N GLN A 181 21.19 4.08 12.28
CA GLN A 181 22.26 5.05 12.08
C GLN A 181 22.13 6.27 12.99
N VAL A 182 20.90 6.67 13.34
CA VAL A 182 20.61 7.76 14.27
C VAL A 182 21.10 7.38 15.68
N GLU A 183 20.70 6.21 16.19
CA GLU A 183 21.08 5.75 17.53
C GLU A 183 22.62 5.63 17.73
N LYS A 184 23.36 5.24 16.69
CA LYS A 184 24.82 5.11 16.75
C LYS A 184 25.56 6.44 16.90
N GLN A 185 24.94 7.56 16.54
CA GLN A 185 25.55 8.89 16.67
C GLN A 185 25.36 9.50 18.06
N GLU A 186 24.38 9.03 18.84
CA GLU A 186 24.14 9.51 20.21
C GLU A 186 25.08 8.84 21.25
N GLY A 187 25.68 7.70 20.93
CA GLY A 187 26.55 6.92 21.82
C GLY A 187 27.99 7.44 22.03
N GLY A 188 28.31 8.65 21.57
CA GLY A 188 29.63 9.26 21.74
C GLY A 188 29.86 9.83 23.14
N ASP A 189 30.25 9.00 24.11
CA ASP A 189 30.68 9.46 25.43
C ASP A 189 31.85 10.45 25.30
N ALA A 190 31.66 11.69 25.75
CA ALA A 190 32.73 12.67 25.94
C ALA A 190 33.51 12.36 27.23
N GLY A 191 33.89 11.10 27.41
CA GLY A 191 34.49 10.55 28.62
C GLY A 191 35.86 9.94 28.37
N GLY A 192 36.84 10.77 28.02
CA GLY A 192 38.18 10.25 27.72
C GLY A 192 39.27 11.30 27.55
N PHE A 193 39.25 12.39 28.33
CA PHE A 193 40.40 13.29 28.44
C PHE A 193 41.19 12.97 29.72
N ASP A 194 41.88 11.83 29.72
CA ASP A 194 42.93 11.57 30.69
C ASP A 194 44.13 12.44 30.34
N GLY A 195 44.25 13.57 31.04
CA GLY A 195 45.38 14.47 30.89
C GLY A 195 46.65 13.85 31.48
N HIS A 196 47.47 13.20 30.66
CA HIS A 196 48.92 13.03 30.90
C HIS A 196 49.67 13.21 29.58
N GLY A 197 50.63 14.14 29.58
CA GLY A 197 51.43 14.51 28.40
C GLY A 197 52.39 13.40 27.94
N GLY A 198 52.64 13.40 26.63
CA GLY A 198 53.69 12.62 25.99
C GLY A 198 53.98 13.17 24.60
N GLU A 199 55.15 13.77 24.42
CA GLU A 199 55.70 14.15 23.13
C GLU A 199 55.99 12.91 22.26
N GLY A 200 55.56 12.97 21.00
CA GLY A 200 56.15 12.21 19.90
C GLY A 200 55.31 11.03 19.38
N SER A 201 54.61 11.22 18.26
CA SER A 201 55.10 10.75 16.95
C SER A 201 54.04 10.92 15.85
N THR A 202 54.55 11.33 14.70
CA THR A 202 53.92 11.48 13.39
C THR A 202 53.14 10.25 12.92
N THR A 203 51.87 10.42 12.54
CA THR A 203 51.27 10.01 11.24
C THR A 203 49.78 10.39 11.19
N ASP A 204 49.29 10.58 9.97
CA ASP A 204 48.03 11.24 9.58
C ASP A 204 46.74 10.69 10.22
N PHE A 205 46.29 11.30 11.31
CA PHE A 205 44.89 11.27 11.73
C PHE A 205 44.31 12.66 11.56
N ARG A 206 43.79 12.93 10.35
CA ARG A 206 42.91 14.09 10.14
C ARG A 206 41.62 13.84 10.91
N ALA A 207 41.48 14.63 11.97
CA ALA A 207 40.27 14.98 12.69
C ALA A 207 38.96 14.56 12.00
N SER A 208 38.34 13.50 12.53
CA SER A 208 36.88 13.43 12.59
C SER A 208 36.48 14.22 13.84
N SER A 209 36.42 15.55 13.71
CA SER A 209 35.82 16.37 14.75
C SER A 209 34.32 16.09 14.72
N GLY A 210 33.82 15.41 15.76
CA GLY A 210 32.41 15.42 16.10
C GLY A 210 31.99 16.87 16.32
N GLY A 211 31.33 17.42 15.32
CA GLY A 211 30.70 18.72 15.37
C GLY A 211 29.20 18.51 15.42
N TYR A 212 28.59 18.91 16.53
CA TYR A 212 27.16 19.19 16.60
C TYR A 212 26.83 20.24 15.53
N GLY A 213 26.17 19.83 14.46
CA GLY A 213 25.65 20.71 13.42
C GLY A 213 25.88 20.18 12.01
N GLU A 214 25.13 19.15 11.59
CA GLU A 214 24.91 18.82 10.17
C GLU A 214 23.80 17.75 10.03
N ARG A 215 22.57 18.02 10.51
CA ARG A 215 21.42 17.13 10.19
C ARG A 215 21.05 17.20 8.71
N ALA A 216 21.02 18.41 8.14
CA ALA A 216 20.75 18.63 6.70
C ALA A 216 21.79 18.02 5.73
N GLY A 217 22.92 17.50 6.22
CA GLY A 217 23.92 16.80 5.41
C GLY A 217 23.93 15.29 5.60
N PHE A 218 23.08 14.77 6.49
CA PHE A 218 22.94 13.34 6.78
C PHE A 218 21.94 12.68 5.81
N GLU A 219 20.85 13.38 5.48
CA GLU A 219 19.83 12.97 4.51
C GLU A 219 20.45 12.72 3.14
N ASP A 220 21.21 13.69 2.61
CA ASP A 220 21.97 13.54 1.36
C ASP A 220 22.92 12.34 1.39
N ARG A 221 23.57 12.07 2.53
CA ARG A 221 24.49 10.94 2.67
C ARG A 221 23.80 9.58 2.73
N LEU A 222 22.58 9.51 3.29
CA LEU A 222 21.77 8.28 3.30
C LEU A 222 21.27 7.93 1.91
N LEU A 223 20.79 8.93 1.17
CA LEU A 223 20.29 8.77 -0.20
C LEU A 223 21.37 8.28 -1.17
N ASP A 224 22.63 8.64 -0.91
CA ASP A 224 23.81 8.23 -1.69
C ASP A 224 24.34 6.83 -1.32
N LEU A 225 23.86 6.20 -0.24
CA LEU A 225 24.33 4.87 0.14
C LEU A 225 23.93 3.83 -0.92
N PRO A 226 24.79 2.85 -1.22
CA PRO A 226 24.45 1.77 -2.14
C PRO A 226 23.48 0.78 -1.51
N ALA A 227 22.63 0.15 -2.32
CA ALA A 227 21.63 -0.83 -1.91
C ALA A 227 22.23 -1.97 -1.06
N ARG A 228 23.47 -2.39 -1.34
CA ARG A 228 24.16 -3.42 -0.55
C ARG A 228 24.33 -3.10 0.93
N ASP A 229 24.30 -1.82 1.32
CA ASP A 229 24.51 -1.38 2.70
C ASP A 229 23.20 -1.42 3.51
N VAL A 230 22.05 -1.46 2.84
CA VAL A 230 20.71 -1.49 3.44
C VAL A 230 19.93 -2.78 3.17
N MET A 231 20.36 -3.59 2.18
CA MET A 231 19.64 -4.80 1.79
C MET A 231 19.71 -5.90 2.85
N THR A 232 18.65 -6.70 2.92
CA THR A 232 18.72 -8.02 3.54
C THR A 232 19.38 -8.99 2.55
N PRO A 233 20.54 -9.60 2.89
CA PRO A 233 21.29 -10.46 1.96
C PRO A 233 20.66 -11.84 1.76
N THR A 234 19.72 -12.25 2.61
CA THR A 234 19.00 -13.51 2.46
C THR A 234 17.84 -13.33 1.50
N VAL A 235 17.92 -13.94 0.33
CA VAL A 235 16.79 -14.03 -0.60
C VAL A 235 16.18 -15.42 -0.54
N TYR A 236 14.90 -15.48 -0.21
CA TYR A 236 14.13 -16.70 -0.32
C TYR A 236 13.63 -16.87 -1.75
N THR A 237 13.89 -18.04 -2.31
CA THR A 237 13.62 -18.34 -3.72
C THR A 237 12.66 -19.53 -3.86
N THR A 238 12.01 -19.61 -5.02
CA THR A 238 11.12 -20.71 -5.45
C THR A 238 11.30 -20.96 -6.95
N THR A 239 10.72 -22.03 -7.48
CA THR A 239 10.75 -22.37 -8.90
C THR A 239 9.34 -22.24 -9.53
N PRO A 240 9.23 -22.01 -10.85
CA PRO A 240 7.92 -21.87 -11.50
C PRO A 240 7.00 -23.09 -11.37
N ASP A 241 7.57 -24.29 -11.31
CA ASP A 241 6.86 -25.56 -11.23
C ASP A 241 6.45 -25.94 -9.80
N GLN A 242 6.88 -25.18 -8.79
CA GLN A 242 6.46 -25.40 -7.41
C GLN A 242 4.97 -25.05 -7.26
N GLN A 243 4.24 -25.87 -6.49
CA GLN A 243 2.84 -25.59 -6.19
C GLN A 243 2.71 -24.30 -5.40
N LEU A 244 1.70 -23.48 -5.73
CA LEU A 244 1.50 -22.19 -5.10
C LEU A 244 1.23 -22.31 -3.60
N GLY A 245 0.46 -23.31 -3.16
CA GLY A 245 0.23 -23.54 -1.73
C GLY A 245 1.49 -23.94 -0.96
N ASP A 246 2.39 -24.72 -1.56
CA ASP A 246 3.71 -25.01 -0.98
C ASP A 246 4.56 -23.74 -0.86
N ALA A 247 4.57 -22.89 -1.90
CA ALA A 247 5.27 -21.61 -1.89
C ALA A 247 4.72 -20.66 -0.79
N ILE A 248 3.41 -20.64 -0.57
CA ILE A 248 2.79 -19.91 0.55
C ILE A 248 3.21 -20.51 1.90
N GLY A 249 3.26 -21.84 2.02
CA GLY A 249 3.79 -22.51 3.22
C GLY A 249 5.21 -22.06 3.55
N GLU A 250 6.08 -21.97 2.54
CA GLU A 250 7.42 -21.44 2.73
C GLU A 250 7.42 -19.97 3.16
N MET A 251 6.53 -19.14 2.59
CA MET A 251 6.39 -17.74 3.00
C MET A 251 6.06 -17.62 4.48
N LEU A 252 5.11 -18.42 4.97
CA LEU A 252 4.70 -18.47 6.38
C LEU A 252 5.84 -18.95 7.28
N GLU A 253 6.49 -20.07 6.94
CA GLU A 253 7.61 -20.62 7.72
C GLU A 253 8.79 -19.65 7.87
N LYS A 254 9.05 -18.87 6.81
CA LYS A 254 10.17 -17.93 6.74
C LYS A 254 9.79 -16.52 7.22
N ASN A 255 8.54 -16.32 7.65
CA ASN A 255 7.93 -15.03 7.96
C ASN A 255 8.21 -13.96 6.89
N CYS A 256 7.98 -14.31 5.64
CA CYS A 256 8.15 -13.41 4.50
C CYS A 256 6.87 -13.36 3.68
N SER A 257 6.73 -12.34 2.83
CA SER A 257 5.52 -12.15 2.00
C SER A 257 5.82 -12.21 0.49
N SER A 258 7.02 -12.67 0.13
CA SER A 258 7.42 -12.86 -1.26
C SER A 258 8.58 -13.83 -1.38
N LEU A 259 8.62 -14.55 -2.50
CA LEU A 259 9.73 -15.39 -2.94
C LEU A 259 10.18 -14.94 -4.32
N VAL A 260 11.50 -14.90 -4.53
CA VAL A 260 12.06 -14.62 -5.85
C VAL A 260 12.02 -15.91 -6.69
N VAL A 261 11.41 -15.85 -7.86
CA VAL A 261 11.27 -16.99 -8.76
C VAL A 261 12.56 -17.13 -9.57
N VAL A 262 13.19 -18.29 -9.49
CA VAL A 262 14.42 -18.61 -10.20
C VAL A 262 14.19 -19.71 -11.23
N GLY A 263 14.80 -19.57 -12.41
CA GLY A 263 14.68 -20.53 -13.50
C GLY A 263 15.34 -21.87 -13.16
N GLU A 264 14.65 -22.96 -13.46
CA GLU A 264 15.20 -24.30 -13.28
C GLU A 264 16.51 -24.48 -14.05
N GLY A 265 17.55 -24.92 -13.34
CA GLY A 265 18.84 -25.26 -13.93
C GLY A 265 19.76 -24.08 -14.27
N THR A 266 19.24 -22.85 -14.38
CA THR A 266 20.07 -21.63 -14.53
C THR A 266 20.35 -20.97 -13.18
N GLY A 267 19.38 -21.00 -12.25
CA GLY A 267 19.44 -20.22 -11.02
C GLY A 267 19.24 -18.72 -11.25
N GLU A 268 18.96 -18.33 -12.49
CA GLU A 268 18.72 -16.94 -12.86
C GLU A 268 17.35 -16.49 -12.38
N VAL A 269 17.26 -15.24 -11.94
CA VAL A 269 16.02 -14.63 -11.52
C VAL A 269 15.12 -14.38 -12.73
N ILE A 270 13.91 -14.93 -12.68
CA ILE A 270 12.92 -14.82 -13.76
C ILE A 270 11.62 -14.15 -13.31
N GLY A 271 11.46 -13.87 -12.02
CA GLY A 271 10.31 -13.14 -11.51
C GLY A 271 10.22 -13.11 -9.99
N ILE A 272 9.06 -12.72 -9.49
CA ILE A 272 8.74 -12.69 -8.05
C ILE A 272 7.29 -13.13 -7.85
N VAL A 273 7.03 -13.87 -6.78
CA VAL A 273 5.67 -14.22 -6.33
C VAL A 273 5.47 -13.69 -4.91
N THR A 274 4.30 -13.15 -4.64
CA THR A 274 3.94 -12.47 -3.40
C THR A 274 2.59 -12.98 -2.88
N VAL A 275 2.30 -12.68 -1.62
CA VAL A 275 0.98 -12.94 -1.01
C VAL A 275 -0.14 -12.26 -1.81
N THR A 276 0.13 -11.07 -2.39
CA THR A 276 -0.86 -10.37 -3.22
C THR A 276 -1.18 -11.16 -4.49
N ASP A 277 -0.19 -11.79 -5.12
CA ASP A 277 -0.42 -12.62 -6.31
C ASP A 277 -1.28 -13.86 -5.97
N ALA A 278 -1.06 -14.44 -4.77
CA ALA A 278 -1.88 -15.54 -4.28
C ALA A 278 -3.31 -15.11 -3.94
N LEU A 279 -3.49 -13.92 -3.34
CA LEU A 279 -4.83 -13.35 -3.13
C LEU A 279 -5.52 -13.07 -4.46
N ASP A 280 -4.81 -12.50 -5.43
CA ASP A 280 -5.36 -12.20 -6.75
C ASP A 280 -5.80 -13.47 -7.49
N ALA A 281 -5.04 -14.56 -7.35
CA ALA A 281 -5.40 -15.87 -7.88
C ALA A 281 -6.74 -16.41 -7.31
N LEU A 282 -7.13 -16.02 -6.08
CA LEU A 282 -8.42 -16.37 -5.48
C LEU A 282 -9.58 -15.54 -6.06
N THR A 283 -9.30 -14.36 -6.62
CA THR A 283 -10.33 -13.47 -7.19
C THR A 283 -10.77 -13.94 -8.58
N ASN A 284 -9.90 -14.66 -9.30
CA ASN A 284 -10.16 -15.16 -10.64
C ASN A 284 -11.34 -16.14 -10.64
N THR A 285 -12.50 -15.58 -10.96
CA THR A 285 -13.72 -16.25 -11.38
C THR A 285 -13.95 -15.81 -12.83
N ASP A 286 -14.63 -16.60 -13.66
CA ASP A 286 -15.01 -16.22 -15.04
C ASP A 286 -15.90 -14.94 -15.15
N GLU A 287 -16.03 -14.17 -14.06
CA GLU A 287 -16.63 -12.83 -13.98
C GLU A 287 -15.51 -11.81 -13.74
N GLU A 288 -14.99 -11.20 -14.80
CA GLU A 288 -14.24 -9.94 -14.70
C GLU A 288 -15.16 -8.91 -14.05
N ARG A 289 -14.97 -8.64 -12.75
CA ARG A 289 -15.69 -7.57 -12.06
C ARG A 289 -14.91 -6.28 -12.22
N ILE A 290 -15.61 -5.21 -12.55
CA ILE A 290 -15.01 -3.92 -12.84
C ILE A 290 -14.57 -3.26 -11.53
N PRO A 291 -13.31 -2.84 -11.38
CA PRO A 291 -12.87 -2.07 -10.21
C PRO A 291 -13.68 -0.78 -10.08
N VAL A 292 -14.38 -0.59 -8.95
CA VAL A 292 -15.21 0.60 -8.70
C VAL A 292 -14.68 1.41 -7.52
N GLN A 293 -14.13 2.59 -7.79
CA GLN A 293 -13.71 3.55 -6.76
C GLN A 293 -14.83 4.53 -6.43
N ILE A 294 -15.21 4.60 -5.14
CA ILE A 294 -16.23 5.52 -4.64
C ILE A 294 -15.59 6.56 -3.73
N PHE A 295 -15.82 7.84 -4.04
CA PHE A 295 -15.34 8.97 -3.25
C PHE A 295 -16.50 9.59 -2.45
N ASN A 296 -16.22 10.02 -1.22
CA ASN A 296 -17.18 10.62 -0.28
C ASN A 296 -18.30 9.66 0.17
N VAL A 297 -17.89 8.45 0.57
CA VAL A 297 -18.75 7.34 1.03
C VAL A 297 -19.68 7.74 2.20
N LYS A 298 -19.31 8.76 2.98
CA LYS A 298 -20.15 9.31 4.07
C LYS A 298 -21.52 9.85 3.61
N MET A 299 -21.72 10.02 2.30
CA MET A 299 -22.99 10.46 1.68
C MET A 299 -23.90 9.30 1.26
N LEU A 300 -23.42 8.06 1.39
CA LEU A 300 -24.17 6.85 1.07
C LEU A 300 -25.15 6.54 2.21
N ASP A 301 -26.32 7.19 2.17
CA ASP A 301 -27.38 6.93 3.16
C ASP A 301 -28.18 5.65 2.81
N THR A 302 -28.74 5.59 1.59
CA THR A 302 -29.59 4.47 1.13
C THR A 302 -28.95 3.63 0.04
N LEU A 303 -27.81 4.08 -0.51
CA LEU A 303 -27.12 3.44 -1.62
C LEU A 303 -25.89 2.71 -1.10
N SER A 304 -25.83 1.38 -1.19
CA SER A 304 -24.64 0.65 -0.77
C SER A 304 -23.55 0.66 -1.86
N ARG A 305 -22.31 0.37 -1.47
CA ARG A 305 -21.21 0.16 -2.43
C ARG A 305 -21.52 -1.00 -3.39
N GLU A 306 -22.22 -2.04 -2.89
CA GLU A 306 -22.66 -3.19 -3.68
C GLU A 306 -23.69 -2.78 -4.76
N ASP A 307 -24.61 -1.87 -4.44
CA ASP A 307 -25.59 -1.36 -5.40
C ASP A 307 -24.92 -0.55 -6.52
N VAL A 308 -23.89 0.23 -6.18
CA VAL A 308 -23.08 0.95 -7.16
C VAL A 308 -22.34 -0.03 -8.08
N ALA A 309 -21.64 -1.01 -7.51
CA ALA A 309 -20.91 -2.02 -8.27
C ALA A 309 -21.84 -2.79 -9.22
N LYS A 310 -22.97 -3.31 -8.71
CA LYS A 310 -24.00 -4.00 -9.52
C LYS A 310 -24.53 -3.12 -10.65
N ARG A 311 -24.72 -1.82 -10.42
CA ARG A 311 -25.19 -0.91 -11.47
C ARG A 311 -24.15 -0.73 -12.56
N ILE A 312 -22.86 -0.63 -12.22
CA ILE A 312 -21.77 -0.56 -13.19
C ILE A 312 -21.64 -1.87 -13.98
N GLU A 313 -21.73 -3.02 -13.32
CA GLU A 313 -21.76 -4.34 -13.98
C GLU A 313 -22.94 -4.46 -14.95
N GLN A 314 -24.12 -3.93 -14.60
CA GLN A 314 -25.27 -3.89 -15.53
C GLN A 314 -25.03 -3.00 -16.75
N ILE A 315 -24.25 -1.92 -16.61
CA ILE A 315 -23.86 -1.07 -17.73
C ILE A 315 -22.88 -1.81 -18.65
N ASP A 316 -22.00 -2.62 -18.08
CA ASP A 316 -21.04 -3.45 -18.83
C ASP A 316 -21.70 -4.63 -19.54
N ALA A 317 -22.57 -5.37 -18.84
CA ALA A 317 -23.26 -6.55 -19.38
C ALA A 317 -24.18 -6.23 -20.56
N LYS A 318 -24.58 -4.96 -20.73
CA LYS A 318 -25.35 -4.49 -21.89
C LYS A 318 -24.48 -4.23 -23.13
N ARG A 319 -23.16 -4.42 -23.04
CA ARG A 319 -22.19 -4.20 -24.11
C ARG A 319 -21.84 -5.50 -24.84
N THR A 320 -21.28 -5.36 -26.04
CA THR A 320 -20.81 -6.49 -26.85
C THR A 320 -19.42 -6.24 -27.47
N GLU A 321 -18.89 -5.01 -27.41
CA GLU A 321 -17.68 -4.62 -28.16
C GLU A 321 -16.70 -3.71 -27.37
N MET A 322 -16.93 -3.39 -26.09
CA MET A 322 -16.05 -2.53 -25.28
C MET A 322 -16.00 -3.02 -23.83
N ASN A 323 -14.81 -3.04 -23.23
CA ASN A 323 -14.61 -3.48 -21.85
C ASN A 323 -14.42 -2.28 -20.92
N ILE A 324 -15.17 -2.23 -19.81
CA ILE A 324 -14.89 -1.26 -18.75
C ILE A 324 -13.71 -1.77 -17.91
N LEU A 325 -12.64 -0.98 -17.87
CA LEU A 325 -11.42 -1.28 -17.13
C LEU A 325 -11.48 -0.77 -15.67
N GLU A 326 -12.19 0.34 -15.45
CA GLU A 326 -12.32 0.98 -14.13
C GLU A 326 -13.55 1.90 -14.12
N ALA A 327 -14.22 2.01 -12.98
CA ALA A 327 -15.24 3.01 -12.73
C ALA A 327 -14.89 3.89 -11.53
N LYS A 328 -15.08 5.21 -11.67
CA LYS A 328 -14.92 6.18 -10.60
C LYS A 328 -16.23 6.92 -10.36
N VAL A 329 -16.75 6.82 -9.13
CA VAL A 329 -17.99 7.47 -8.69
C VAL A 329 -17.67 8.49 -7.62
N VAL A 330 -18.07 9.73 -7.82
CA VAL A 330 -17.80 10.85 -6.91
C VAL A 330 -19.11 11.49 -6.50
N PHE A 331 -19.32 11.65 -5.19
CA PHE A 331 -20.47 12.34 -4.61
C PHE A 331 -20.06 13.71 -4.05
N HIS A 332 -20.87 14.73 -4.30
CA HIS A 332 -20.68 16.09 -3.78
C HIS A 332 -22.00 16.62 -3.19
N GLU A 333 -22.00 16.94 -1.89
CA GLU A 333 -23.16 17.52 -1.21
C GLU A 333 -23.19 19.05 -1.38
N HIS A 334 -24.36 19.60 -1.69
CA HIS A 334 -24.64 21.03 -1.63
C HIS A 334 -25.34 21.41 -0.32
N GLU A 335 -25.24 22.68 0.06
CA GLU A 335 -25.92 23.21 1.27
C GLU A 335 -27.45 23.15 1.19
N GLU A 336 -28.01 22.97 -0.02
CA GLU A 336 -29.45 22.91 -0.24
C GLU A 336 -30.05 21.58 0.23
N ARG A 337 -31.18 21.64 0.96
CA ARG A 337 -31.87 20.46 1.50
C ARG A 337 -33.36 20.50 1.21
N LEU A 338 -33.94 19.37 0.79
CA LEU A 338 -35.38 19.19 0.64
C LEU A 338 -35.87 18.08 1.59
N ARG A 339 -36.77 18.45 2.51
CA ARG A 339 -37.34 17.52 3.51
C ARG A 339 -36.29 16.76 4.34
N GLY A 340 -35.14 17.41 4.60
CA GLY A 340 -34.04 16.84 5.37
C GLY A 340 -32.96 16.14 4.54
N MET A 341 -33.26 15.79 3.29
CA MET A 341 -32.31 15.17 2.36
C MET A 341 -31.46 16.24 1.66
N PRO A 342 -30.13 16.09 1.63
CA PRO A 342 -29.25 17.01 0.91
C PRO A 342 -29.37 16.85 -0.60
N LEU A 343 -29.18 17.95 -1.33
CA LEU A 343 -28.94 17.91 -2.76
C LEU A 343 -27.52 17.39 -3.00
N VAL A 344 -27.39 16.35 -3.80
CA VAL A 344 -26.13 15.66 -4.08
C VAL A 344 -25.90 15.67 -5.59
N GLU A 345 -24.72 16.12 -6.01
CA GLU A 345 -24.19 15.91 -7.34
C GLU A 345 -23.38 14.61 -7.36
N THR A 346 -23.70 13.69 -8.25
CA THR A 346 -22.92 12.47 -8.48
C THR A 346 -22.30 12.51 -9.86
N THR A 347 -20.98 12.31 -9.95
CA THR A 347 -20.28 12.09 -11.21
C THR A 347 -19.81 10.65 -11.31
N VAL A 348 -20.25 9.94 -12.35
CA VAL A 348 -19.73 8.61 -12.73
C VAL A 348 -18.78 8.78 -13.90
N ARG A 349 -17.59 8.16 -13.81
CA ARG A 349 -16.61 8.10 -14.90
C ARG A 349 -16.26 6.65 -15.16
N LEU A 350 -16.37 6.22 -16.41
CA LEU A 350 -15.98 4.89 -16.85
C LEU A 350 -14.73 5.02 -17.71
N PHE A 351 -13.70 4.26 -17.36
CA PHE A 351 -12.50 4.09 -18.15
C PHE A 351 -12.64 2.77 -18.90
N THR A 352 -12.47 2.81 -20.21
CA THR A 352 -12.67 1.66 -21.10
C THR A 352 -11.46 1.52 -22.01
N ASP A 353 -11.34 0.38 -22.68
CA ASP A 353 -10.34 0.14 -23.73
C ASP A 353 -10.52 1.05 -24.96
N GLU A 354 -11.71 1.60 -25.18
CA GLU A 354 -12.03 2.52 -26.29
C GLU A 354 -12.11 4.01 -25.90
N GLY A 355 -11.92 4.36 -24.63
CA GLY A 355 -11.97 5.76 -24.18
C GLY A 355 -12.56 5.97 -22.79
N ARG A 356 -13.00 7.20 -22.51
CA ARG A 356 -13.57 7.59 -21.21
C ARG A 356 -14.97 8.13 -21.38
N PHE A 357 -15.88 7.65 -20.56
CA PHE A 357 -17.26 8.10 -20.51
C PHE A 357 -17.55 8.75 -19.18
N PHE A 358 -18.42 9.75 -19.17
CA PHE A 358 -18.85 10.38 -17.93
C PHE A 358 -20.33 10.70 -17.94
N GLY A 359 -20.95 10.71 -16.76
CA GLY A 359 -22.31 11.19 -16.53
C GLY A 359 -22.36 11.90 -15.19
N SER A 360 -23.11 13.00 -15.11
CA SER A 360 -23.34 13.74 -13.86
C SER A 360 -24.83 13.92 -13.62
N GLY A 361 -25.28 13.74 -12.38
CA GLY A 361 -26.67 13.90 -11.97
C GLY A 361 -26.75 14.64 -10.64
N GLU A 362 -27.66 15.61 -10.55
CA GLU A 362 -27.93 16.39 -9.33
C GLU A 362 -29.35 16.12 -8.83
N GLU A 363 -29.48 15.40 -7.71
CA GLU A 363 -30.77 15.03 -7.11
C GLU A 363 -30.70 15.09 -5.58
N TYR A 364 -31.85 15.06 -4.90
CA TYR A 364 -31.87 14.99 -3.44
C TYR A 364 -31.61 13.55 -2.98
N GLY A 365 -30.44 13.32 -2.38
CA GLY A 365 -29.97 12.01 -1.91
C GLY A 365 -29.09 11.27 -2.91
N ALA A 366 -28.10 10.53 -2.40
CA ALA A 366 -27.06 9.87 -3.19
C ALA A 366 -27.59 8.80 -4.16
N GLU A 367 -28.65 8.07 -3.79
CA GLU A 367 -29.25 7.03 -4.64
C GLU A 367 -29.87 7.61 -5.91
N ALA A 368 -30.64 8.69 -5.77
CA ALA A 368 -31.30 9.35 -6.90
C ALA A 368 -30.29 10.05 -7.83
N SER A 369 -29.28 10.71 -7.25
CA SER A 369 -28.24 11.40 -8.01
C SER A 369 -27.36 10.42 -8.77
N PHE A 370 -27.00 9.30 -8.13
CA PHE A 370 -26.27 8.20 -8.77
C PHE A 370 -27.09 7.52 -9.88
N GLY A 371 -28.39 7.29 -9.65
CA GLY A 371 -29.29 6.75 -10.66
C GLY A 371 -29.27 7.59 -11.93
N THR A 372 -29.46 8.89 -11.79
CA THR A 372 -29.42 9.86 -12.90
C THR A 372 -28.06 9.90 -13.60
N ALA A 373 -26.96 9.99 -12.83
CA ALA A 373 -25.61 9.99 -13.38
C ALA A 373 -25.27 8.70 -14.15
N SER A 374 -25.74 7.55 -13.63
CA SER A 374 -25.55 6.23 -14.23
C SER A 374 -26.34 6.06 -15.52
N GLU A 375 -27.57 6.59 -15.59
CA GLU A 375 -28.35 6.61 -16.83
C GLU A 375 -27.68 7.45 -17.92
N ILE A 376 -27.17 8.63 -17.56
CA ILE A 376 -26.47 9.52 -18.51
C ILE A 376 -25.18 8.88 -19.02
N VAL A 377 -24.37 8.28 -18.14
CA VAL A 377 -23.13 7.62 -18.60
C VAL A 377 -23.43 6.37 -19.43
N GLU A 378 -24.49 5.62 -19.11
CA GLU A 378 -24.95 4.48 -19.91
C GLU A 378 -25.41 4.93 -21.30
N GLU A 379 -26.18 6.02 -21.40
CA GLU A 379 -26.57 6.62 -22.68
C GLU A 379 -25.33 7.07 -23.48
N ASN A 380 -24.40 7.80 -22.86
CA ASN A 380 -23.17 8.26 -23.52
C ASN A 380 -22.33 7.09 -24.05
N VAL A 381 -22.25 5.99 -23.30
CA VAL A 381 -21.58 4.76 -23.72
C VAL A 381 -22.27 4.11 -24.93
N LEU A 382 -23.60 4.11 -24.97
CA LEU A 382 -24.38 3.53 -26.05
C LEU A 382 -24.38 4.41 -27.31
N GLU A 383 -24.29 5.73 -27.15
CA GLU A 383 -24.34 6.72 -28.22
C GLU A 383 -23.00 6.95 -28.92
N ASP A 384 -21.86 6.78 -28.24
CA ASP A 384 -20.55 7.21 -28.73
C ASP A 384 -19.87 6.26 -29.72
N LYS A 385 -20.55 6.00 -30.85
CA LYS A 385 -19.90 5.59 -32.10
C LYS A 385 -18.99 6.68 -32.71
N GLY A 386 -18.50 7.64 -31.93
CA GLY A 386 -17.33 8.45 -32.27
C GLY A 386 -17.29 9.86 -31.67
N ARG A 387 -16.33 10.11 -30.76
CA ARG A 387 -15.10 10.88 -31.05
C ARG A 387 -14.15 11.06 -29.85
N ASP A 388 -12.88 10.86 -30.21
CA ASP A 388 -11.64 11.52 -29.80
C ASP A 388 -11.05 11.39 -28.39
N MET A 389 -9.88 10.76 -28.43
CA MET A 389 -8.81 10.78 -27.44
C MET A 389 -8.32 12.20 -27.19
N THR A 390 -7.99 12.49 -25.93
CA THR A 390 -7.02 13.53 -25.61
C THR A 390 -5.87 12.93 -24.80
N GLU A 391 -4.70 13.36 -25.22
CA GLU A 391 -3.38 12.75 -25.07
C GLU A 391 -2.85 12.66 -23.63
N ARG A 392 -1.95 11.69 -23.46
CA ARG A 392 -0.99 11.53 -22.37
C ARG A 392 -0.23 12.83 -22.07
N ASN A 393 0.14 13.01 -20.81
CA ASN A 393 1.28 13.85 -20.44
C ASN A 393 2.11 13.16 -19.35
N ASP A 394 3.14 12.44 -19.79
CA ASP A 394 4.28 12.03 -18.96
C ASP A 394 5.36 13.11 -19.03
N ARG A 395 5.63 13.78 -17.90
CA ARG A 395 6.95 14.35 -17.57
C ARG A 395 7.12 14.53 -16.07
N PRO A 396 8.17 13.92 -15.49
CA PRO A 396 8.66 14.41 -14.20
C PRO A 396 10.20 14.38 -14.07
N THR A 397 10.85 15.50 -13.69
CA THR A 397 12.30 15.47 -13.32
C THR A 397 12.79 16.62 -12.39
N ALA A 398 11.97 17.07 -11.43
CA ALA A 398 12.48 17.92 -10.33
C ALA A 398 11.69 17.71 -9.04
N LYS A 399 10.35 17.67 -9.15
CA LYS A 399 9.44 17.28 -8.05
C LYS A 399 9.70 15.90 -7.43
N LYS A 400 10.34 14.99 -8.19
CA LYS A 400 10.59 13.62 -7.75
C LYS A 400 11.68 13.54 -6.68
N GLN A 401 12.73 14.35 -6.83
CA GLN A 401 13.84 14.35 -5.88
C GLN A 401 13.41 14.97 -4.54
N GLU A 402 12.67 16.08 -4.60
CA GLU A 402 12.05 16.73 -3.43
C GLU A 402 11.07 15.78 -2.69
N GLN A 403 10.35 14.92 -3.41
CA GLN A 403 9.47 13.91 -2.81
C GLN A 403 10.25 12.79 -2.11
N VAL A 404 11.38 12.34 -2.67
CA VAL A 404 12.22 11.31 -2.07
C VAL A 404 12.95 11.84 -0.83
N GLU A 405 13.50 13.06 -0.91
CA GLU A 405 14.10 13.77 0.23
C GLU A 405 13.07 13.93 1.35
N SER A 406 11.85 14.40 1.04
CA SER A 406 10.79 14.51 2.04
C SER A 406 10.40 13.19 2.72
N ILE A 407 10.53 12.04 2.05
CA ILE A 407 10.23 10.72 2.65
C ILE A 407 11.34 10.29 3.59
N VAL A 408 12.60 10.58 3.27
CA VAL A 408 13.74 10.28 4.14
C VAL A 408 13.74 11.21 5.36
N ASP A 409 13.47 12.49 5.18
CA ASP A 409 13.25 13.44 6.29
C ASP A 409 12.10 12.95 7.18
N TRP A 410 11.01 12.46 6.57
CA TRP A 410 9.87 11.89 7.28
C TRP A 410 10.21 10.63 8.09
N TRP A 411 11.12 9.77 7.60
CA TRP A 411 11.66 8.63 8.37
C TRP A 411 12.55 9.08 9.53
N LEU A 412 13.30 10.17 9.38
CA LEU A 412 14.25 10.66 10.38
C LEU A 412 13.60 11.46 11.51
N GLU A 413 12.49 12.17 11.24
CA GLU A 413 11.79 13.00 12.23
C GLU A 413 10.95 12.21 13.26
N GLY A 414 10.69 10.91 13.02
CA GLY A 414 9.81 10.08 13.85
C GLY A 414 10.28 9.80 15.28
N GLU A 415 11.54 10.11 15.63
CA GLU A 415 12.15 9.75 16.92
C GLU A 415 12.34 10.90 17.92
N GLU A 416 12.08 12.17 17.56
CA GLU A 416 12.31 13.28 18.50
C GLU A 416 11.33 13.31 19.70
N GLU A 417 10.23 12.55 19.68
CA GLU A 417 9.22 12.56 20.76
C GLU A 417 9.40 11.50 21.86
N GLU A 418 10.33 10.54 21.75
CA GLU A 418 10.59 9.56 22.83
C GLU A 418 11.62 10.03 23.88
N GLY A 419 12.19 11.24 23.74
CA GLY A 419 13.26 11.77 24.60
C GLY A 419 12.86 12.68 25.76
N GLU A 420 11.62 13.17 25.86
CA GLU A 420 11.18 14.06 26.94
C GLU A 420 9.88 13.59 27.61
N ALA A 421 9.99 12.67 28.58
CA ALA A 421 8.98 12.47 29.63
C ALA A 421 9.62 12.07 30.98
#